data_AF-A0A7S1V7F1-F1
#
_entry.id   AF-A0A7S1V7F1-F1
#
_cell.length_a   1.000
_cell.length_b   1.000
_cell.length_c   1.000
_cell.angle_alpha   90.00
_cell.angle_beta   90.00
_cell.angle_gamma   90.00
#
_symmetry.space_group_name_H-M   'P 1'
#
loop_
_entity.id
_entity.type
_entity.pdbx_description
1 polymer ?
#
loop_
_entity_poly.entity_id
_entity_poly.type
_entity_poly.pdbx_seq_one_letter_code
_entity_poly.pdbx_strand_id
1 'polypeptide(L)'
;GVSHLIRSYQTNGHFAASLDPLGIHNPDCFPQRPSVQLNLAPGEYPPELDPVHHGFAETDMDRQLNFKGTSSGGNKGYLEELAGAPNKLTLRQITDQLRKTYCGTLGVEYMHLTSATKINWIRERVETPRWLFYDKEKKQHIFERLCFADTFENFLAQKFNTTKRFGLDGGEAIVPGLKDAIDRAS
;
A
#
# COMPACT_ATOMS: atom_id res chain seq x y z
N GLY A 1 -8.33 7.70 20.40
CA GLY A 1 -6.97 7.97 19.91
C GLY A 1 -6.56 6.95 18.87
N VAL A 2 -5.84 5.89 19.27
CA VAL A 2 -5.11 5.00 18.34
C VAL A 2 -6.03 4.22 17.39
N SER A 3 -7.17 3.74 17.86
CA SER A 3 -8.16 3.05 17.02
C SER A 3 -8.72 3.93 15.90
N HIS A 4 -8.92 5.23 16.17
CA HIS A 4 -9.36 6.20 15.17
C HIS A 4 -8.26 6.48 14.16
N LEU A 5 -7.01 6.61 14.62
CA LEU A 5 -5.84 6.75 13.74
C LEU A 5 -5.72 5.55 12.78
N ILE A 6 -5.76 4.32 13.29
CA ILE A 6 -5.74 3.10 12.47
C ILE A 6 -6.88 3.11 11.45
N ARG A 7 -8.10 3.46 11.88
CA ARG A 7 -9.26 3.54 10.98
C ARG A 7 -9.08 4.59 9.88
N SER A 8 -8.46 5.74 10.19
CA SER A 8 -8.15 6.76 9.19
C SER A 8 -7.19 6.24 8.13
N TYR A 9 -6.15 5.49 8.51
CA TYR A 9 -5.25 4.84 7.55
C TYR A 9 -5.97 3.77 6.70
N GLN A 10 -6.82 2.94 7.32
CA GLN A 10 -7.61 1.94 6.59
C GLN A 10 -8.57 2.56 5.56
N THR A 11 -9.10 3.75 5.85
CA THR A 11 -10.09 4.43 5.00
C THR A 11 -9.42 5.29 3.94
N ASN A 12 -8.47 6.13 4.36
CA ASN A 12 -7.93 7.26 3.58
C ASN A 12 -6.44 7.11 3.26
N GLY A 13 -5.77 6.05 3.73
CA GLY A 13 -4.33 5.85 3.48
C GLY A 13 -3.99 5.77 1.99
N HIS A 14 -4.91 5.29 1.16
CA HIS A 14 -4.75 5.22 -0.30
C HIS A 14 -4.57 6.59 -0.98
N PHE A 15 -5.06 7.68 -0.39
CA PHE A 15 -4.80 9.04 -0.89
C PHE A 15 -3.33 9.44 -0.75
N ALA A 16 -2.66 8.86 0.25
CA ALA A 16 -1.23 9.09 0.50
C ALA A 16 -0.35 7.96 -0.05
N ALA A 17 -0.86 7.09 -0.92
CA ALA A 17 -0.07 6.03 -1.53
C ALA A 17 0.78 6.54 -2.71
N SER A 18 2.01 6.04 -2.81
CA SER A 18 2.94 6.34 -3.90
C SER A 18 2.60 5.51 -5.15
N LEU A 19 1.59 5.96 -5.90
CA LEU A 19 1.07 5.25 -7.07
C LEU A 19 1.57 5.77 -8.42
N ASP A 20 2.14 6.98 -8.44
CA ASP A 20 2.61 7.62 -9.67
C ASP A 20 4.08 7.29 -9.93
N PRO A 21 4.41 6.48 -10.95
CA PRO A 21 5.79 6.16 -11.28
C PRO A 21 6.56 7.35 -11.88
N LEU A 22 5.86 8.35 -12.44
CA LEU A 22 6.46 9.52 -13.06
C LEU A 22 6.64 10.69 -12.07
N GLY A 23 5.96 10.65 -10.93
CA GLY A 23 6.01 11.70 -9.90
C GLY A 23 5.51 13.06 -10.40
N ILE A 24 4.59 13.07 -11.37
CA ILE A 24 3.99 14.26 -11.97
C ILE A 24 2.69 14.69 -11.28
N HIS A 25 2.12 13.84 -10.43
CA HIS A 25 0.99 14.22 -9.58
C HIS A 25 1.36 15.48 -8.81
N ASN A 26 0.52 16.50 -8.86
CA ASN A 26 0.70 17.73 -8.10
C ASN A 26 -0.69 18.29 -7.75
N PRO A 27 -0.80 19.22 -6.79
CA PRO A 27 -2.09 19.76 -6.39
C PRO A 27 -2.90 20.42 -7.52
N ASP A 28 -2.24 20.93 -8.57
CA ASP A 28 -2.91 21.58 -9.70
C ASP A 28 -3.54 20.56 -10.67
N CYS A 29 -2.84 19.46 -10.94
CA CYS A 29 -3.28 18.39 -11.85
C CYS A 29 -4.16 17.34 -11.13
N PHE A 30 -3.87 17.07 -9.87
CA PHE A 30 -4.51 16.04 -9.04
C PHE A 30 -4.82 16.59 -7.65
N PRO A 31 -5.84 17.49 -7.51
CA PRO A 31 -6.16 18.16 -6.24
C PRO A 31 -6.58 17.21 -5.12
N GLN A 32 -7.02 16.00 -5.48
CA GLN A 32 -7.44 14.96 -4.52
C GLN A 32 -6.32 13.96 -4.19
N ARG A 33 -5.14 14.09 -4.81
CA ARG A 33 -3.96 13.26 -4.60
C ARG A 33 -2.72 14.16 -4.62
N PRO A 34 -2.39 14.85 -3.51
CA PRO A 34 -1.14 15.59 -3.44
C PRO A 34 0.02 14.64 -3.77
N SER A 35 1.04 15.11 -4.50
CA SER A 35 2.27 14.37 -4.83
C SER A 35 2.79 13.67 -3.58
N VAL A 36 2.68 12.34 -3.50
CA VAL A 36 3.33 11.60 -2.42
C VAL A 36 4.61 11.00 -2.95
N GLN A 37 5.70 11.77 -2.86
CA GLN A 37 7.03 11.19 -2.91
C GLN A 37 7.28 10.41 -1.61
N LEU A 38 8.07 9.34 -1.68
CA LEU A 38 8.28 8.37 -0.59
C LEU A 38 8.88 8.98 0.72
N ASN A 39 9.19 10.28 0.76
CA ASN A 39 9.86 11.00 1.86
C ASN A 39 9.27 12.40 2.08
N LEU A 40 8.00 12.50 2.49
CA LEU A 40 7.38 13.81 2.74
C LEU A 40 7.64 14.35 4.15
N ALA A 41 7.72 15.68 4.24
CA ALA A 41 7.72 16.41 5.49
C ALA A 41 6.32 16.39 6.15
N PRO A 42 6.22 16.58 7.48
CA PRO A 42 4.93 16.75 8.17
C PRO A 42 4.13 17.91 7.54
N GLY A 43 2.89 17.65 7.10
CA GLY A 43 1.98 18.67 6.54
C GLY A 43 1.48 18.40 5.10
N GLU A 44 2.09 17.47 4.37
CA GLU A 44 1.66 17.11 3.01
C GLU A 44 0.72 15.88 2.96
N TYR A 45 0.41 15.30 4.13
CA TYR A 45 -0.58 14.24 4.28
C TYR A 45 -2.00 14.81 4.42
N PRO A 46 -3.04 14.05 4.05
CA PRO A 46 -4.38 14.31 4.53
C PRO A 46 -4.35 14.48 6.07
N PRO A 47 -5.00 15.52 6.63
CA PRO A 47 -4.90 15.83 8.05
C PRO A 47 -5.33 14.66 8.93
N GLU A 48 -6.22 13.81 8.42
CA GLU A 48 -6.74 12.62 9.09
C GLU A 48 -5.69 11.52 9.32
N LEU A 49 -4.56 11.53 8.59
CA LEU A 49 -3.46 10.58 8.76
C LEU A 49 -2.39 11.08 9.74
N ASP A 50 -2.44 12.35 10.10
CA ASP A 50 -1.53 12.97 11.07
C ASP A 50 -1.93 12.57 12.50
N PRO A 51 -1.04 11.98 13.31
CA PRO A 51 -1.29 11.71 14.73
C PRO A 51 -1.79 12.93 15.51
N VAL A 52 -1.36 14.14 15.15
CA VAL A 52 -1.78 15.39 15.80
C VAL A 52 -3.30 15.60 15.69
N HIS A 53 -3.90 15.24 14.56
CA HIS A 53 -5.35 15.32 14.35
C HIS A 53 -6.13 14.40 15.30
N HIS A 54 -5.51 13.32 15.77
CA HIS A 54 -6.11 12.37 16.72
C HIS A 54 -5.79 12.70 18.19
N GLY A 55 -5.20 13.87 18.45
CA GLY A 55 -4.89 14.37 19.79
C GLY A 55 -3.57 13.85 20.36
N PHE A 56 -2.64 13.37 19.53
CA PHE A 56 -1.30 12.96 19.96
C PHE A 56 -0.30 14.10 19.75
N ALA A 57 0.47 14.44 20.78
CA ALA A 57 1.60 15.35 20.64
C ALA A 57 2.85 14.59 20.15
N GLU A 58 3.84 15.32 19.62
CA GLU A 58 5.15 14.73 19.27
C GLU A 58 5.79 13.98 20.45
N THR A 59 5.58 14.46 21.67
CA THR A 59 6.05 13.81 22.90
C THR A 59 5.41 12.43 23.15
N ASP A 60 4.23 12.17 22.58
CA ASP A 60 3.53 10.89 22.70
C ASP A 60 4.00 9.85 21.68
N MET A 61 4.76 10.26 20.65
CA MET A 61 5.20 9.37 19.57
C MET A 61 6.08 8.22 20.08
N ASP A 62 6.95 8.51 21.04
CA ASP A 62 7.88 7.53 21.64
C ASP A 62 7.32 6.90 22.92
N ARG A 63 6.07 7.25 23.28
CA ARG A 63 5.39 6.67 24.43
C ARG A 63 5.02 5.22 24.13
N GLN A 64 5.39 4.35 25.06
CA GLN A 64 5.01 2.96 25.06
C GLN A 64 3.52 2.80 25.38
N LEU A 65 2.76 2.27 24.43
CA LEU A 65 1.33 2.01 24.58
C LEU A 65 1.12 0.58 25.06
N ASN A 66 0.23 0.42 26.04
CA ASN A 66 -0.15 -0.89 26.56
C ASN A 66 -1.59 -1.20 26.11
N PHE A 67 -1.74 -2.21 25.26
CA PHE A 67 -3.02 -2.60 24.66
C PHE A 67 -3.68 -3.79 25.38
N LYS A 68 -3.09 -4.27 26.48
CA LYS A 68 -3.59 -5.41 27.26
C LYS A 68 -5.05 -5.20 27.68
N GLY A 69 -5.93 -6.11 27.25
CA GLY A 69 -7.37 -6.08 27.58
C GLY A 69 -8.24 -5.25 26.62
N THR A 70 -7.65 -4.68 25.56
CA THR A 70 -8.43 -4.02 24.50
C THR A 70 -9.04 -5.08 23.61
N SER A 71 -10.37 -5.16 23.54
CA SER A 71 -11.04 -6.05 22.60
C SER A 71 -10.95 -5.46 21.19
N SER A 72 -10.47 -6.24 20.22
CA SER A 72 -10.48 -5.86 18.80
C SER A 72 -11.91 -5.70 18.23
N GLY A 73 -12.94 -6.11 18.99
CA GLY A 73 -14.34 -5.97 18.59
C GLY A 73 -14.68 -6.79 17.34
N GLY A 74 -13.97 -7.90 17.11
CA GLY A 74 -14.12 -8.74 15.92
C GLY A 74 -13.39 -8.24 14.66
N ASN A 75 -12.61 -7.16 14.76
CA ASN A 75 -11.71 -6.74 13.68
C ASN A 75 -10.46 -7.63 13.66
N LYS A 76 -10.03 -8.05 12.46
CA LYS A 76 -8.77 -8.76 12.26
C LYS A 76 -7.58 -7.82 12.03
N GLY A 77 -6.36 -8.36 11.94
CA GLY A 77 -5.16 -7.64 11.49
C GLY A 77 -4.49 -6.81 12.59
N TYR A 78 -4.08 -5.57 12.34
CA TYR A 78 -3.34 -4.73 13.29
C TYR A 78 -4.07 -4.57 14.62
N LEU A 79 -5.39 -4.39 14.64
CA LEU A 79 -6.15 -4.27 15.89
C LEU A 79 -6.18 -5.58 16.70
N GLU A 80 -6.15 -6.73 16.01
CA GLU A 80 -6.06 -8.05 16.63
C GLU A 80 -4.64 -8.32 17.16
N GLU A 81 -3.62 -7.99 16.37
CA GLU A 81 -2.21 -8.10 16.75
C GLU A 81 -1.90 -7.20 17.95
N LEU A 82 -2.36 -5.94 17.94
CA LEU A 82 -2.21 -5.01 19.06
C LEU A 82 -2.92 -5.51 20.32
N ALA A 83 -4.10 -6.13 20.20
CA ALA A 83 -4.83 -6.69 21.34
C ALA A 83 -4.14 -7.93 21.93
N GLY A 84 -3.45 -8.72 21.10
CA GLY A 84 -2.74 -9.95 21.49
C GLY A 84 -1.26 -9.76 21.84
N ALA A 85 -0.66 -8.62 21.50
CA ALA A 85 0.77 -8.38 21.67
C ALA A 85 1.14 -8.26 23.16
N PRO A 86 2.14 -9.04 23.64
CA PRO A 86 2.68 -8.88 24.99
C PRO A 86 3.56 -7.64 25.15
N ASN A 87 3.85 -6.94 24.05
CA ASN A 87 4.87 -5.90 23.96
C ASN A 87 4.30 -4.49 23.88
N LYS A 88 5.05 -3.57 24.48
CA LYS A 88 4.83 -2.14 24.45
C LYS A 88 5.27 -1.56 23.10
N LEU A 89 4.36 -1.44 22.15
CA LEU A 89 4.61 -0.75 20.87
C LEU A 89 4.57 0.77 21.08
N THR A 90 5.46 1.51 20.42
CA THR A 90 5.39 2.97 20.41
C THR A 90 4.41 3.45 19.34
N LEU A 91 3.83 4.63 19.53
CA LEU A 91 2.96 5.25 18.52
C LEU A 91 3.70 5.41 17.18
N ARG A 92 4.98 5.76 17.21
CA ARG A 92 5.87 5.83 16.04
C ARG A 92 5.93 4.51 15.26
N GLN A 93 6.13 3.38 15.95
CA GLN A 93 6.17 2.07 15.31
C GLN A 93 4.84 1.73 14.61
N ILE A 94 3.73 2.05 15.27
CA ILE A 94 2.38 1.83 14.72
C ILE A 94 2.17 2.69 13.47
N THR A 95 2.50 3.98 13.53
CA THR A 95 2.35 4.89 12.38
C THR A 95 3.24 4.47 11.21
N ASP A 96 4.47 4.02 11.48
CA ASP A 96 5.40 3.58 10.43
C ASP A 96 4.91 2.30 9.75
N GLN A 97 4.34 1.35 10.52
CA GLN A 97 3.71 0.15 9.96
C GLN A 97 2.49 0.50 9.11
N LEU A 98 1.60 1.36 9.60
CA LEU A 98 0.42 1.81 8.86
C LEU A 98 0.80 2.52 7.56
N ARG A 99 1.83 3.39 7.59
CA ARG A 99 2.36 4.05 6.39
C ARG A 99 2.91 3.05 5.39
N LYS A 100 3.71 2.06 5.84
CA LYS A 100 4.24 1.01 4.96
C LYS A 100 3.13 0.19 4.28
N THR A 101 2.04 -0.06 4.99
CA THR A 101 0.94 -0.91 4.52
C THR A 101 -0.04 -0.18 3.61
N TYR A 102 -0.46 1.03 3.98
CA TYR A 102 -1.54 1.76 3.28
C TYR A 102 -1.05 2.91 2.39
N CYS A 103 0.17 3.41 2.61
CA CYS A 103 0.74 4.56 1.91
C CYS A 103 1.98 4.18 1.08
N GLY A 104 2.23 2.89 0.87
CA GLY A 104 3.34 2.40 0.05
C GLY A 104 3.05 2.49 -1.45
N THR A 105 3.59 1.54 -2.22
CA THR A 105 3.34 1.38 -3.66
C THR A 105 1.99 0.69 -3.96
N LEU A 106 1.16 0.48 -2.94
CA LEU A 106 -0.15 -0.16 -3.03
C LEU A 106 -1.17 0.72 -2.30
N GLY A 107 -2.17 1.20 -3.03
CA GLY A 107 -3.34 1.87 -2.47
C GLY A 107 -4.47 0.86 -2.31
N VAL A 108 -5.01 0.74 -1.10
CA VAL A 108 -6.06 -0.24 -0.80
C VAL A 108 -7.36 0.48 -0.46
N GLU A 109 -8.41 0.24 -1.25
CA GLU A 109 -9.74 0.80 -1.05
C GLU A 109 -10.75 -0.33 -0.80
N TYR A 110 -11.22 -0.46 0.44
CA TYR A 110 -12.13 -1.54 0.82
C TYR A 110 -13.13 -1.18 1.92
N MET A 111 -12.93 -0.07 2.61
CA MET A 111 -13.78 0.36 3.73
C MET A 111 -15.19 0.81 3.29
N HIS A 112 -15.43 0.97 1.98
CA HIS A 112 -16.76 1.22 1.40
C HIS A 112 -17.64 -0.04 1.35
N LEU A 113 -17.08 -1.23 1.59
CA LEU A 113 -17.84 -2.47 1.64
C LEU A 113 -18.73 -2.51 2.89
N THR A 114 -19.90 -3.15 2.79
CA THR A 114 -20.84 -3.29 3.91
C THR A 114 -20.64 -4.58 4.73
N SER A 115 -20.05 -5.62 4.12
CA SER A 115 -19.87 -6.93 4.76
C SER A 115 -18.62 -6.96 5.62
N ALA A 116 -18.78 -7.05 6.94
CA ALA A 116 -17.68 -7.18 7.89
C ALA A 116 -16.75 -8.38 7.57
N THR A 117 -17.32 -9.50 7.11
CA THR A 117 -16.54 -10.68 6.69
C THR A 117 -15.60 -10.36 5.54
N LYS A 118 -16.07 -9.63 4.52
CA LYS A 118 -15.25 -9.23 3.37
C LYS A 118 -14.17 -8.22 3.79
N ILE A 119 -14.54 -7.24 4.61
CA ILE A 119 -13.60 -6.23 5.14
C ILE A 119 -12.48 -6.93 5.91
N ASN A 120 -12.81 -7.85 6.82
CA ASN A 120 -11.82 -8.58 7.60
C ASN A 120 -10.94 -9.49 6.73
N TRP A 121 -11.49 -10.10 5.69
CA TRP A 121 -10.72 -10.94 4.76
C TRP A 121 -9.64 -10.14 4.00
N ILE A 122 -9.98 -8.91 3.57
CA ILE A 122 -9.02 -7.99 2.91
C ILE A 122 -8.00 -7.50 3.93
N ARG A 123 -8.49 -7.03 5.09
CA ARG A 123 -7.67 -6.50 6.17
C ARG A 123 -6.58 -7.48 6.62
N GLU A 124 -6.94 -8.74 6.86
CA GLU A 124 -5.99 -9.80 7.26
C GLU A 124 -4.88 -10.03 6.22
N ARG A 125 -5.18 -9.85 4.93
CA ARG A 125 -4.19 -10.00 3.85
C ARG A 125 -3.28 -8.80 3.75
N VAL A 126 -3.85 -7.59 3.82
CA VAL A 126 -3.16 -6.32 3.64
C VAL A 126 -2.25 -5.99 4.82
N GLU A 127 -2.76 -6.15 6.04
CA GLU A 127 -2.00 -5.82 7.26
C GLU A 127 -0.96 -6.91 7.62
N THR A 128 -1.09 -8.10 7.05
CA THR A 128 -0.10 -9.19 7.14
C THR A 128 0.39 -9.60 5.72
N PRO A 129 1.15 -8.72 5.04
CA PRO A 129 1.45 -8.90 3.62
C PRO A 129 2.47 -10.03 3.39
N ARG A 130 1.95 -11.23 3.13
CA ARG A 130 2.79 -12.40 2.75
C ARG A 130 3.50 -12.21 1.40
N TRP A 131 3.02 -11.30 0.56
CA TRP A 131 3.57 -11.04 -0.79
C TRP A 131 4.85 -10.20 -0.79
N LEU A 132 5.25 -9.61 0.33
CA LEU A 132 6.53 -8.89 0.42
C LEU A 132 7.74 -9.83 0.48
N PHE A 133 7.51 -11.11 0.80
CA PHE A 133 8.54 -12.12 0.97
C PHE A 133 8.56 -13.06 -0.24
N TYR A 134 9.20 -12.63 -1.32
CA TYR A 134 9.56 -13.51 -2.43
C TYR A 134 11.01 -13.98 -2.30
N ASP A 135 11.22 -15.25 -2.61
CA ASP A 135 12.55 -15.84 -2.78
C ASP A 135 13.26 -15.22 -3.99
N LYS A 136 14.56 -15.52 -4.11
CA LYS A 136 15.40 -14.93 -5.15
C LYS A 136 14.93 -15.41 -6.53
N GLU A 137 14.56 -16.67 -6.61
CA GLU A 137 14.10 -17.38 -7.80
C GLU A 137 12.82 -16.73 -8.35
N LYS A 138 11.81 -16.46 -7.51
CA LYS A 138 10.58 -15.78 -7.95
C LYS A 138 10.87 -14.35 -8.40
N LYS A 139 11.77 -13.63 -7.74
CA LYS A 139 12.17 -12.28 -8.17
C LYS A 139 12.85 -12.30 -9.53
N GLN A 140 13.75 -13.26 -9.78
CA GLN A 140 14.40 -13.44 -11.08
C GLN A 140 13.37 -13.76 -12.17
N HIS A 141 12.42 -14.67 -11.88
CA HIS A 141 11.36 -15.02 -12.82
C HIS A 141 10.44 -13.85 -13.19
N ILE A 142 10.08 -13.01 -12.22
CA ILE A 142 9.32 -11.77 -12.48
C ILE A 142 10.12 -10.83 -13.37
N PHE A 143 11.42 -10.66 -13.08
CA PHE A 143 12.31 -9.81 -13.86
C PHE A 143 12.50 -10.31 -15.30
N GLU A 144 12.70 -11.61 -15.50
CA GLU A 144 12.82 -12.23 -16.83
C GLU A 144 11.59 -11.96 -17.69
N ARG A 145 10.39 -12.08 -17.11
CA ARG A 145 9.13 -11.77 -17.82
C ARG A 145 9.00 -10.30 -18.18
N LEU A 146 9.47 -9.40 -17.29
CA LEU A 146 9.49 -7.97 -17.56
C LEU A 146 10.45 -7.64 -18.71
N CYS A 147 11.68 -8.18 -18.67
CA CYS A 147 12.66 -8.02 -19.74
C CYS A 147 12.16 -8.56 -21.08
N PHE A 148 11.45 -9.69 -21.05
CA PHE A 148 10.82 -10.24 -22.25
C PHE A 148 9.78 -9.28 -22.84
N ALA A 149 8.90 -8.70 -22.01
CA ALA A 149 7.88 -7.76 -22.46
C ALA A 149 8.51 -6.52 -23.13
N ASP A 150 9.50 -5.90 -22.49
CA ASP A 150 10.24 -4.75 -23.04
C ASP A 150 10.98 -5.10 -24.34
N THR A 151 11.71 -6.22 -24.35
CA THR A 151 12.46 -6.66 -25.55
C THR A 151 11.52 -6.95 -26.72
N PHE A 152 10.37 -7.56 -26.45
CA PHE A 152 9.38 -7.88 -27.47
C PHE A 152 8.77 -6.60 -28.08
N GLU A 153 8.44 -5.62 -27.26
CA GLU A 153 7.96 -4.31 -27.74
C GLU A 153 9.01 -3.59 -28.58
N ASN A 154 10.27 -3.57 -28.13
CA ASN A 154 11.38 -2.99 -28.87
C ASN A 154 11.61 -3.69 -30.23
N PHE A 155 11.51 -5.02 -30.27
CA PHE A 155 11.60 -5.79 -31.51
C PHE A 155 10.49 -5.42 -32.49
N LEU A 156 9.24 -5.34 -32.02
CA LEU A 156 8.10 -4.95 -32.88
C LEU A 156 8.27 -3.52 -33.40
N ALA A 157 8.74 -2.60 -32.56
CA ALA A 157 9.00 -1.22 -32.93
C ALA A 157 10.04 -1.10 -34.07
N GLN A 158 11.11 -1.90 -34.00
CA GLN A 158 12.16 -1.89 -35.02
C GLN A 158 11.73 -2.58 -36.32
N LYS A 159 11.08 -3.74 -36.22
CA LYS A 159 10.75 -4.57 -37.39
C LYS A 159 9.55 -4.06 -38.17
N PHE A 160 8.55 -3.50 -37.50
CA PHE A 160 7.29 -3.06 -38.09
C PHE A 160 7.04 -1.56 -37.84
N ASN A 161 8.04 -0.74 -38.16
CA ASN A 161 8.06 0.70 -37.86
C ASN A 161 6.90 1.53 -38.48
N THR A 162 6.35 1.11 -39.63
CA THR A 162 5.24 1.81 -40.29
C THR A 162 3.87 1.32 -39.85
N THR A 163 3.81 0.19 -39.13
CA THR A 163 2.54 -0.43 -38.75
C THR A 163 2.07 0.16 -37.43
N LYS A 164 0.80 0.58 -37.37
CA LYS A 164 0.19 1.02 -36.12
C LYS A 164 0.17 -0.15 -35.13
N ARG A 165 0.86 0.03 -34.00
CA ARG A 165 0.82 -0.87 -32.84
C ARG A 165 0.20 -0.16 -31.64
N PHE A 166 -0.49 -0.92 -30.82
CA PHE A 166 -0.91 -0.49 -29.48
C PHE A 166 0.14 -1.02 -28.50
N GLY A 167 1.30 -0.36 -28.51
CA GLY A 167 2.45 -0.81 -27.71
C GLY A 167 2.18 -0.68 -26.21
N LEU A 168 2.81 -1.56 -25.45
CA LEU A 168 2.71 -1.64 -23.99
C LEU A 168 3.79 -0.80 -23.27
N ASP A 169 4.26 0.27 -23.90
CA ASP A 169 5.33 1.12 -23.36
C ASP A 169 4.89 1.80 -22.05
N GLY A 170 5.62 1.56 -20.98
CA GLY A 170 5.29 1.99 -19.61
C GLY A 170 4.24 1.13 -18.89
N GLY A 171 3.68 0.12 -19.58
CA GLY A 171 2.67 -0.81 -19.06
C GLY A 171 3.16 -2.25 -18.90
N GLU A 172 4.46 -2.51 -19.08
CA GLU A 172 5.05 -3.84 -19.22
C GLU A 172 4.82 -4.71 -17.98
N ALA A 173 4.65 -4.09 -16.81
CA ALA A 173 4.34 -4.75 -15.55
C ALA A 173 3.04 -5.57 -15.57
N ILE A 174 2.12 -5.30 -16.52
CA ILE A 174 0.91 -6.11 -16.69
C ILE A 174 1.23 -7.54 -17.13
N VAL A 175 2.33 -7.75 -17.87
CA VAL A 175 2.72 -9.08 -18.38
C VAL A 175 3.04 -10.06 -17.25
N PRO A 176 4.00 -9.77 -16.34
CA PRO A 176 4.23 -10.63 -15.18
C PRO A 176 3.01 -10.70 -14.25
N GLY A 177 2.25 -9.61 -14.11
CA GLY A 177 1.05 -9.56 -13.27
C GLY A 177 -0.07 -10.50 -13.74
N LEU A 178 -0.42 -10.44 -15.03
CA LEU A 178 -1.42 -11.31 -15.63
C LEU A 178 -1.00 -12.77 -15.57
N LYS A 179 0.29 -13.05 -15.79
CA LYS A 179 0.79 -14.41 -15.73
C LYS A 179 0.76 -14.96 -14.29
N ASP A 180 1.08 -14.18 -13.26
CA ASP A 180 0.90 -14.61 -11.85
C ASP A 180 -0.59 -14.84 -11.53
N ALA A 181 -1.50 -14.04 -12.08
CA ALA A 181 -2.94 -14.27 -11.92
C ALA A 181 -3.41 -15.59 -12.53
N ILE A 182 -2.93 -15.94 -13.73
CA ILE A 182 -3.21 -17.23 -14.38
C ILE A 182 -2.60 -18.38 -13.58
N ASP A 183 -1.35 -18.22 -13.11
CA ASP A 183 -0.64 -19.23 -12.32
C ASP A 183 -1.31 -19.51 -10.97
N ARG A 184 -2.02 -18.53 -10.38
CA ARG A 184 -2.82 -18.72 -9.17
C ARG A 184 -4.20 -19.34 -9.42
N ALA A 185 -4.73 -19.21 -10.63
CA ALA A 185 -6.06 -19.71 -10.98
C ALA A 185 -6.03 -21.17 -11.48
N SER A 186 -4.87 -21.63 -11.95
CA SER A 186 -4.61 -23.00 -12.41
C SER A 186 -4.33 -23.93 -11.24
#